data_AF-B7JP19-F1
#
_entry.id   AF-B7JP19-F1
#
_cell.length_a   1.000
_cell.length_b   1.000
_cell.length_c   1.000
_cell.angle_alpha   90.00
_cell.angle_beta   90.00
_cell.angle_gamma   90.00
#
_symmetry.space_group_name_H-M   'P 1'
#
loop_
_entity.id
_entity.type
_entity.pdbx_description
1 polymer ?
#
loop_
_entity_poly.entity_id
_entity_poly.type
_entity_poly.pdbx_seq_one_letter_code
_entity_poly.pdbx_strand_id
1 'polypeptide(L)'
;MKTQYNRLAELVLPKDLELANELHDCMVTCIHNIFNAQTKDEADRWDAELIRCSKDFMKLREAKQDYEASKSYRVIITDFRARGINASLVTRKK
;
A
#
# COMPACT_ATOMS: atom_id res chain seq x y z
N MET A 1 -10.52 12.20 14.87
CA MET A 1 -9.31 11.55 14.32
C MET A 1 -9.35 10.01 14.26
N LYS A 2 -10.11 9.28 15.10
CA LYS A 2 -10.11 7.79 15.06
C LYS A 2 -10.60 7.15 13.75
N THR A 3 -11.45 7.82 12.98
CA THR A 3 -12.01 7.28 11.73
C THR A 3 -11.01 7.21 10.56
N GLN A 4 -9.96 8.04 10.57
CA GLN A 4 -8.96 8.06 9.48
C GLN A 4 -8.03 6.83 9.54
N TYR A 5 -7.67 6.37 10.73
CA TYR A 5 -6.86 5.16 10.92
C TYR A 5 -7.55 3.88 10.43
N ASN A 6 -8.89 3.81 10.52
CA ASN A 6 -9.65 2.65 10.05
C ASN A 6 -9.53 2.45 8.53
N ARG A 7 -9.47 3.54 7.74
CA ARG A 7 -9.32 3.42 6.29
C ARG A 7 -7.93 2.94 5.88
N LEU A 8 -6.87 3.31 6.61
CA LEU A 8 -5.52 2.83 6.29
C LEU A 8 -5.40 1.32 6.50
N ALA A 9 -6.05 0.77 7.53
CA ALA A 9 -6.12 -0.68 7.75
C ALA A 9 -6.79 -1.43 6.58
N GLU A 10 -7.71 -0.78 5.86
CA GLU A 10 -8.33 -1.33 4.65
C GLU A 10 -7.42 -1.22 3.41
N LEU A 11 -6.37 -0.41 3.43
CA LEU A 11 -5.53 -0.14 2.25
C LEU A 11 -4.18 -0.86 2.26
N VAL A 12 -3.66 -1.22 3.43
CA VAL A 12 -2.36 -1.91 3.56
C VAL A 12 -2.50 -3.24 4.32
N LEU A 13 -1.43 -4.04 4.34
CA LEU A 13 -1.38 -5.24 5.17
C LEU A 13 -1.27 -4.86 6.66
N PRO A 14 -1.77 -5.68 7.60
CA PRO A 14 -1.69 -5.36 9.02
C PRO A 14 -0.27 -5.08 9.53
N LYS A 15 0.72 -5.80 9.01
CA LYS A 15 2.14 -5.64 9.37
C LYS A 15 2.74 -4.28 8.93
N ASP A 16 2.12 -3.63 7.94
CA ASP A 16 2.63 -2.40 7.32
C ASP A 16 1.84 -1.17 7.81
N LEU A 17 0.90 -1.34 8.75
CA LEU A 17 0.00 -0.28 9.21
C LEU A 17 0.74 0.86 9.93
N GLU A 18 1.77 0.54 10.72
CA GLU A 18 2.58 1.54 11.42
C GLU A 18 3.29 2.46 10.42
N LEU A 19 4.03 1.88 9.47
CA LEU A 19 4.69 2.63 8.40
C LEU A 19 3.68 3.41 7.53
N ALA A 20 2.51 2.83 7.25
CA ALA A 20 1.45 3.51 6.50
C ALA A 20 0.95 4.77 7.22
N ASN A 21 0.88 4.76 8.56
CA ASN A 21 0.53 5.93 9.36
C ASN A 21 1.65 6.97 9.34
N GLU A 22 2.92 6.56 9.50
CA GLU A 22 4.05 7.48 9.43
C GLU A 22 4.14 8.19 8.07
N LEU A 23 3.93 7.45 6.98
CA LEU A 23 3.89 8.01 5.62
C LEU A 23 2.69 8.95 5.44
N HIS A 24 1.52 8.61 5.98
CA HIS A 24 0.36 9.50 5.96
C HIS A 24 0.65 10.82 6.69
N ASP A 25 1.22 10.76 7.89
CA ASP A 25 1.53 11.93 8.69
C ASP A 25 2.65 12.77 8.05
N CYS A 26 3.64 12.13 7.40
CA CYS A 26 4.61 12.78 6.52
C CYS A 26 3.91 13.58 5.42
N MET A 27 2.99 12.97 4.68
CA MET A 27 2.28 13.62 3.57
C MET A 27 1.45 14.82 4.04
N VAL A 28 0.71 14.67 5.15
CA VAL A 28 -0.07 15.78 5.74
C VAL A 28 0.84 16.94 6.14
N THR A 29 1.97 16.64 6.77
CA THR A 29 2.97 17.64 7.17
C THR A 29 3.57 18.35 5.96
N CYS A 30 3.94 17.61 4.92
CA CYS A 30 4.48 18.20 3.68
C CYS A 30 3.48 19.13 3.03
N ILE A 31 2.21 18.73 2.90
CA ILE A 31 1.14 19.59 2.35
C ILE A 31 1.01 20.86 3.17
N HIS A 32 0.97 20.75 4.50
CA HIS A 32 0.91 21.92 5.37
C HIS A 32 2.09 22.86 5.16
N ASN A 33 3.30 22.32 5.02
CA ASN A 33 4.51 23.12 4.83
C ASN A 33 4.58 23.75 3.43
N ILE A 34 4.09 23.11 2.38
CA ILE A 34 4.00 23.69 1.03
C ILE A 34 3.16 24.98 1.06
N PHE A 35 2.02 24.97 1.74
CA PHE A 35 1.14 26.15 1.82
C PHE A 35 1.70 27.26 2.72
N ASN A 36 2.60 26.94 3.65
CA ASN A 36 3.23 27.91 4.56
C ASN A 36 4.64 28.32 4.13
N ALA A 37 5.15 27.77 3.03
CA ALA A 37 6.49 28.06 2.54
C ALA A 37 6.65 29.55 2.22
N GLN A 38 7.75 30.15 2.67
CA GLN A 38 8.04 31.56 2.42
C GLN A 38 8.67 31.78 1.05
N THR A 39 9.23 30.72 0.47
CA THR A 39 9.94 30.75 -0.80
C THR A 39 9.53 29.58 -1.67
N LYS A 40 9.71 29.75 -2.99
CA LYS A 40 9.50 28.66 -3.95
C LYS A 40 10.41 27.46 -3.65
N ASP A 41 11.69 27.68 -3.38
CA ASP A 41 12.64 26.59 -3.10
C ASP A 41 12.24 25.77 -1.87
N GLU A 42 11.65 26.41 -0.86
CA GLU A 42 11.10 25.72 0.28
C GLU A 42 9.87 24.88 -0.09
N ALA A 43 8.94 25.44 -0.86
CA ALA A 43 7.78 24.70 -1.36
C ALA A 43 8.21 23.49 -2.21
N ASP A 44 9.19 23.67 -3.11
CA ASP A 44 9.71 22.62 -3.99
C ASP A 44 10.36 21.47 -3.19
N ARG A 45 11.04 21.77 -2.08
CA ARG A 45 11.58 20.73 -1.18
C ARG A 45 10.47 19.89 -0.54
N TRP A 46 9.41 20.53 -0.06
CA TRP A 46 8.30 19.82 0.56
C TRP A 46 7.48 19.04 -0.46
N ASP A 47 7.35 19.53 -1.69
CA ASP A 47 6.72 18.80 -2.79
C ASP A 47 7.49 17.52 -3.16
N ALA A 48 8.83 17.61 -3.24
CA ALA A 48 9.67 16.44 -3.48
C ALA A 48 9.51 15.37 -2.38
N GLU A 49 9.44 15.79 -1.12
CA GLU A 49 9.24 14.88 0.02
C GLU A 49 7.82 14.26 0.02
N LEU A 50 6.79 15.05 -0.33
CA LEU A 50 5.43 14.57 -0.52
C LEU A 50 5.37 13.47 -1.59
N ILE A 51 6.02 13.69 -2.74
CA ILE A 51 6.11 12.71 -3.84
C ILE A 51 6.79 11.42 -3.36
N ARG A 52 7.87 11.54 -2.57
CA ARG A 52 8.56 10.37 -1.99
C ARG A 52 7.64 9.57 -1.06
N CYS A 53 7.04 10.23 -0.07
CA CYS A 53 6.13 9.58 0.89
C CYS A 53 4.93 8.91 0.18
N SER A 54 4.38 9.56 -0.86
CA SER A 54 3.30 9.00 -1.69
C SER A 54 3.72 7.74 -2.46
N LYS A 55 4.91 7.76 -3.09
CA LYS A 55 5.44 6.58 -3.80
C LYS A 55 5.65 5.38 -2.86
N ASP A 56 6.19 5.62 -1.68
CA ASP A 56 6.42 4.55 -0.71
C ASP A 56 5.10 4.00 -0.15
N PHE A 57 4.10 4.86 0.06
CA PHE A 57 2.77 4.42 0.45
C PHE A 57 2.10 3.57 -0.64
N MET A 58 2.25 3.94 -1.91
CA MET A 58 1.71 3.15 -3.03
C MET A 58 2.31 1.75 -3.12
N LYS A 59 3.60 1.57 -2.83
CA LYS A 59 4.22 0.23 -2.74
C LYS A 59 3.56 -0.66 -1.69
N LEU A 60 3.14 -0.10 -0.55
CA LEU A 60 2.43 -0.88 0.48
C LEU A 60 1.06 -1.36 -0.01
N ARG A 61 0.37 -0.54 -0.82
CA ARG A 61 -0.91 -0.90 -1.44
C ARG A 61 -0.74 -1.99 -2.49
N GLU A 62 0.28 -1.86 -3.34
CA GLU A 62 0.62 -2.88 -4.34
C GLU A 62 0.94 -4.22 -3.65
N ALA A 63 1.74 -4.20 -2.58
CA ALA A 63 2.04 -5.40 -1.80
C ALA A 63 0.79 -6.06 -1.20
N LYS A 64 -0.20 -5.27 -0.76
CA LYS A 64 -1.50 -5.79 -0.32
C LYS A 64 -2.26 -6.45 -1.47
N GLN A 65 -2.35 -5.78 -2.62
CA GLN A 65 -3.04 -6.30 -3.80
C GLN A 65 -2.42 -7.63 -4.26
N ASP A 66 -1.09 -7.71 -4.32
CA ASP A 66 -0.36 -8.93 -4.65
C ASP A 66 -0.63 -10.05 -3.66
N TYR A 67 -0.66 -9.72 -2.36
CA TYR A 67 -0.98 -10.69 -1.31
C TYR A 67 -2.41 -11.23 -1.44
N GLU A 68 -3.39 -10.36 -1.69
CA GLU A 68 -4.79 -10.75 -1.87
C GLU A 68 -5.00 -11.60 -3.14
N ALA A 69 -4.37 -11.20 -4.25
CA ALA A 69 -4.35 -12.00 -5.48
C ALA A 69 -3.74 -13.38 -5.22
N SER A 70 -2.62 -13.45 -4.48
CA SER A 70 -1.98 -14.73 -4.15
C SER A 70 -2.85 -15.65 -3.28
N LYS A 71 -3.65 -15.09 -2.36
CA LYS A 71 -4.63 -15.84 -1.57
C LYS A 71 -5.71 -16.43 -2.47
N SER A 72 -6.26 -15.63 -3.38
CA SER A 72 -7.26 -16.09 -4.34
C SER A 72 -6.75 -17.28 -5.16
N TYR A 73 -5.52 -17.18 -5.70
CA TYR A 73 -4.89 -18.30 -6.41
C TYR A 73 -4.70 -19.55 -5.55
N ARG A 74 -4.24 -19.39 -4.30
CA ARG A 74 -4.07 -20.52 -3.36
C ARG A 74 -5.41 -21.22 -3.08
N VAL A 75 -6.50 -20.45 -2.91
CA VAL A 75 -7.83 -21.00 -2.70
C VAL A 75 -8.27 -21.83 -3.92
N ILE A 76 -8.13 -21.29 -5.13
CA ILE A 76 -8.46 -22.00 -6.38
C ILE A 76 -7.66 -23.29 -6.53
N ILE A 77 -6.34 -23.24 -6.30
CA ILE A 77 -5.47 -24.42 -6.38
C ILE A 77 -5.89 -25.49 -5.36
N THR A 78 -6.27 -25.07 -4.14
CA THR A 78 -6.68 -25.98 -3.07
C THR A 78 -8.00 -26.66 -3.41
N ASP A 79 -8.99 -25.91 -3.94
CA ASP A 79 -10.27 -26.47 -4.39
C ASP A 79 -10.09 -27.47 -5.55
N PHE A 80 -9.22 -27.17 -6.52
CA PHE A 80 -8.93 -28.08 -7.62
C PHE A 80 -8.31 -29.39 -7.13
N ARG A 81 -7.33 -29.32 -6.22
CA ARG A 81 -6.74 -30.51 -5.60
C ARG A 81 -7.79 -31.33 -4.83
N ALA A 82 -8.69 -30.68 -4.09
CA ALA A 82 -9.76 -31.35 -3.37
C ALA A 82 -10.74 -32.09 -4.31
N ARG A 83 -10.94 -31.59 -5.53
CA ARG A 83 -11.76 -32.22 -6.58
C ARG A 83 -11.00 -33.27 -7.42
N GLY A 84 -9.75 -33.56 -7.10
CA GLY A 84 -8.90 -34.45 -7.89
C GLY A 84 -8.47 -33.87 -9.25
N ILE A 85 -8.70 -32.58 -9.48
CA ILE A 85 -8.33 -31.88 -10.71
C ILE A 85 -6.85 -31.56 -10.66
N ASN A 86 -6.13 -31.82 -11.75
CA ASN A 86 -4.71 -31.53 -11.84
C ASN A 86 -4.47 -30.00 -11.84
N ALA A 87 -4.09 -29.48 -10.69
CA ALA A 87 -3.79 -28.06 -10.49
C ALA A 87 -2.53 -27.59 -11.25
N SER A 88 -1.71 -28.49 -11.82
CA SER A 88 -0.50 -28.12 -12.57
C SER A 88 -0.79 -27.26 -13.81
N LEU A 89 -2.04 -27.27 -14.30
CA LEU A 89 -2.50 -26.49 -15.45
C LEU A 89 -2.76 -25.01 -15.10
N VAL A 90 -3.07 -24.70 -13.84
CA VAL A 90 -3.43 -23.35 -13.38
C VAL A 90 -2.39 -22.75 -12.44
N THR A 91 -1.40 -23.53 -12.01
CA THR A 91 -0.22 -23.00 -11.33
C THR A 91 0.69 -22.32 -12.34
N ARG A 92 0.94 -21.02 -12.17
CA ARG A 92 1.96 -20.29 -12.96
C ARG A 92 3.31 -21.00 -12.78
N LYS A 93 3.95 -21.42 -13.89
CA LYS A 93 5.34 -21.88 -13.85
C LYS A 93 6.20 -20.73 -13.30
N LYS A 94 6.96 -21.02 -12.24
CA LYS A 94 8.00 -20.14 -11.71
C LYS A 94 9.05 -19.86 -12.79
#